data_AF-A0A953W2S9-F1
#
_entry.id   AF-A0A953W2S9-F1
#
_cell.length_a   1.000
_cell.length_b   1.000
_cell.length_c   1.000
_cell.angle_alpha   90.00
_cell.angle_beta   90.00
_cell.angle_gamma   90.00
#
_symmetry.space_group_name_H-M   'P 1'
#
loop_
_entity.id
_entity.type
_entity.pdbx_description
1 polymer ?
#
loop_
_entity_poly.entity_id
_entity_poly.type
_entity_poly.pdbx_seq_one_letter_code
_entity_poly.pdbx_strand_id
1 'polypeptide(L)'
;MKVLASPHRLMLACHLSSGEETVGELAAALGLRESTVSQHLAVMRRERLVAARRDGQSIHYSLQSEVVRDVIAALARSFCTLDPEQSARR
;
A
#
# COMPACT_ATOMS: atom_id res chain seq x y z
N MET A 1 -6.77 -3.24 12.71
CA MET A 1 -7.16 -4.04 11.53
C MET A 1 -8.11 -3.33 10.54
N LYS A 2 -8.94 -2.35 10.94
CA LYS A 2 -9.87 -1.63 10.03
C LYS A 2 -9.22 -0.95 8.81
N VAL A 3 -7.93 -0.61 8.91
CA VAL A 3 -7.19 0.07 7.85
C VAL A 3 -7.04 -0.84 6.62
N LEU A 4 -6.69 -2.11 6.79
CA LEU A 4 -6.48 -3.03 5.66
C LEU A 4 -7.79 -3.56 5.05
N ALA A 5 -8.96 -3.20 5.61
CA ALA A 5 -10.27 -3.59 5.06
C ALA A 5 -10.66 -2.82 3.79
N SER A 6 -9.83 -1.88 3.33
CA SER A 6 -9.98 -1.25 2.01
C SER A 6 -9.15 -2.02 0.98
N PRO A 7 -9.74 -2.45 -0.15
CA PRO A 7 -9.02 -3.15 -1.20
C PRO A 7 -7.79 -2.38 -1.71
N HIS A 8 -7.91 -1.07 -1.94
CA HIS A 8 -6.77 -0.26 -2.38
C HIS A 8 -5.64 -0.20 -1.35
N ARG A 9 -5.94 -0.12 -0.04
CA ARG A 9 -4.90 -0.11 1.00
C ARG A 9 -4.23 -1.48 1.16
N LEU A 10 -4.96 -2.56 0.92
CA LEU A 10 -4.38 -3.90 0.87
C LEU A 10 -3.43 -4.05 -0.33
N MET A 11 -3.85 -3.58 -1.51
CA MET A 11 -3.02 -3.57 -2.72
C MET A 11 -1.74 -2.75 -2.53
N LEU A 12 -1.86 -1.53 -1.96
CA LEU A 12 -0.70 -0.70 -1.61
C LEU A 12 0.25 -1.43 -0.64
N ALA A 13 -0.29 -2.11 0.37
CA ALA A 13 0.53 -2.87 1.30
C ALA A 13 1.24 -4.06 0.62
N CYS A 14 0.56 -4.75 -0.31
CA CYS A 14 1.15 -5.84 -1.09
C CYS A 14 2.31 -5.36 -1.96
N HIS A 15 2.18 -4.22 -2.64
CA HIS A 15 3.28 -3.57 -3.35
C HIS A 15 4.47 -3.27 -2.44
N LEU A 16 4.22 -2.60 -1.32
CA LEU A 16 5.24 -2.27 -0.31
C LEU A 16 5.85 -3.48 0.41
N SER A 17 5.25 -4.67 0.27
CA SER A 17 5.83 -5.91 0.78
C SER A 17 7.04 -6.38 -0.05
N SER A 18 7.13 -5.95 -1.31
CA SER A 18 8.23 -6.27 -2.23
C SER A 18 9.40 -5.28 -2.16
N GLY A 19 9.18 -4.08 -1.64
CA GLY A 19 10.22 -3.04 -1.58
C GLY A 19 9.69 -1.68 -1.15
N GLU A 20 10.58 -0.68 -1.11
CA GLU A 20 10.15 0.71 -0.95
C GLU A 20 9.72 1.28 -2.30
N GLU A 21 8.58 1.98 -2.35
CA GLU A 21 8.06 2.60 -3.58
C GLU A 21 7.57 4.02 -3.32
N THR A 22 7.60 4.87 -4.34
CA THR A 22 7.07 6.23 -4.34
C THR A 22 5.57 6.27 -4.61
N VAL A 23 4.94 7.42 -4.32
CA VAL A 23 3.51 7.63 -4.64
C VAL A 23 3.23 7.45 -6.14
N GLY A 24 4.13 7.92 -7.00
CA GLY A 24 3.99 7.83 -8.46
C GLY A 24 4.07 6.39 -8.95
N GLU A 25 5.03 5.60 -8.46
CA GLU A 25 5.16 4.17 -8.79
C GLU A 25 3.91 3.38 -8.35
N LEU A 26 3.46 3.61 -7.12
CA LEU A 26 2.25 2.96 -6.58
C LEU A 26 0.97 3.38 -7.34
N ALA A 27 0.88 4.64 -7.75
CA ALA A 27 -0.24 5.13 -8.55
C ALA A 27 -0.28 4.50 -9.94
N ALA A 28 0.88 4.42 -10.60
CA ALA A 28 1.02 3.78 -11.90
C ALA A 28 0.70 2.28 -11.84
N ALA A 29 1.22 1.57 -10.83
CA ALA A 29 1.00 0.14 -10.66
C ALA A 29 -0.47 -0.22 -10.41
N LEU A 30 -1.19 0.63 -9.68
CA LEU A 30 -2.60 0.39 -9.32
C LEU A 30 -3.60 1.06 -10.28
N GLY A 31 -3.14 1.80 -11.28
CA GLY A 31 -4.01 2.58 -12.17
C GLY A 31 -4.81 3.65 -11.44
N LEU A 32 -4.28 4.18 -10.33
CA LEU A 32 -4.94 5.17 -9.48
C LEU A 32 -4.33 6.57 -9.68
N ARG A 33 -5.05 7.60 -9.25
CA ARG A 33 -4.48 8.95 -9.16
C ARG A 33 -3.54 9.06 -7.96
N GLU A 34 -2.44 9.79 -8.11
CA GLU A 34 -1.49 10.03 -7.02
C GLU A 34 -2.13 10.66 -5.77
N SER A 35 -3.13 11.53 -5.95
CA SER A 35 -3.88 12.12 -4.83
C SER A 35 -4.65 11.06 -4.01
N THR A 36 -5.23 10.06 -4.68
CA THR A 36 -5.91 8.93 -4.03
C THR A 36 -4.92 8.06 -3.27
N VAL A 37 -3.78 7.74 -3.89
CA VAL A 37 -2.71 6.95 -3.25
C VAL A 37 -2.15 7.69 -2.05
N SER A 38 -1.84 8.98 -2.18
CA SER A 38 -1.34 9.83 -1.10
C SER A 38 -2.32 9.87 0.09
N GLN A 39 -3.62 9.99 -0.17
CA GLN A 39 -4.63 9.95 0.89
C GLN A 39 -4.66 8.60 1.61
N HIS A 40 -4.57 7.49 0.87
CA HIS A 40 -4.49 6.15 1.46
C HIS A 40 -3.22 5.95 2.29
N LEU A 41 -2.06 6.37 1.79
CA LEU A 41 -0.78 6.31 2.50
C LEU A 41 -0.78 7.20 3.75
N ALA A 42 -1.42 8.36 3.71
CA ALA A 42 -1.58 9.22 4.89
C ALA A 42 -2.36 8.51 6.00
N VAL A 43 -3.45 7.80 5.67
CA VAL A 43 -4.21 6.99 6.63
C VAL A 43 -3.34 5.83 7.15
N MET A 44 -2.66 5.09 6.27
CA MET A 44 -1.79 3.98 6.68
C MET A 44 -0.64 4.43 7.58
N ARG A 45 -0.05 5.60 7.30
CA ARG A 45 1.02 6.21 8.09
C ARG A 45 0.52 6.65 9.47
N ARG A 46 -0.67 7.27 9.54
CA ARG A 46 -1.28 7.66 10.82
C ARG A 46 -1.48 6.45 11.74
N GLU A 47 -1.81 5.32 11.14
CA GLU A 47 -2.07 4.05 11.83
C GLU A 47 -0.82 3.18 11.97
N ARG A 48 0.35 3.76 11.67
CA ARG A 48 1.69 3.15 11.82
C ARG A 48 1.90 1.85 11.04
N LEU A 49 1.27 1.72 9.87
CA LEU A 49 1.49 0.60 8.96
C LEU A 49 2.62 0.85 7.97
N VAL A 50 2.85 2.11 7.61
CA VAL A 50 3.88 2.51 6.65
C VAL A 50 4.76 3.61 7.21
N ALA A 51 6.04 3.54 6.89
CA ALA A 51 7.01 4.60 7.07
C ALA A 51 7.17 5.39 5.76
N ALA A 52 7.69 6.60 5.88
CA ALA A 52 8.03 7.45 4.75
C ALA A 52 9.46 7.97 4.93
N ARG A 53 10.30 7.78 3.92
CA ARG A 53 11.68 8.27 3.85
C ARG A 53 11.78 9.24 2.67
N ARG A 54 12.38 10.41 2.89
CA ARG A 54 12.64 11.37 1.82
C ARG A 54 13.99 11.07 1.19
N ASP A 55 14.02 11.03 -0.14
CA ASP A 55 15.21 10.85 -0.96
C ASP A 55 15.25 11.94 -2.04
N GLY A 56 16.02 13.00 -1.79
CA GLY A 56 16.01 14.20 -2.61
C GLY A 56 14.62 14.85 -2.70
N GLN A 57 14.04 14.84 -3.91
CA GLN A 57 12.70 15.35 -4.19
C GLN A 57 11.59 14.29 -4.03
N SER A 58 11.96 13.02 -3.91
CA SER A 58 11.02 11.90 -3.85
C SER A 58 10.75 11.47 -2.40
N ILE A 59 9.55 10.93 -2.17
CA ILE A 59 9.20 10.28 -0.90
C ILE A 59 8.96 8.80 -1.18
N HIS A 60 9.77 7.95 -0.57
CA HIS A 60 9.65 6.50 -0.62
C HIS A 60 8.88 6.03 0.61
N TYR A 61 7.94 5.12 0.39
CA TYR A 61 7.15 4.49 1.43
C TYR A 61 7.59 3.05 1.60
N SER A 62 7.50 2.53 2.83
CA SER A 62 7.81 1.15 3.17
C SER A 62 6.96 0.66 4.32
N LEU A 63 6.82 -0.65 4.50
CA LEU A 63 6.11 -1.21 5.66
C LEU A 63 6.89 -0.91 6.95
N GLN A 64 6.17 -0.45 7.98
CA GLN A 64 6.80 0.14 9.17
C GLN A 64 7.50 -0.89 10.08
N SER A 65 7.09 -2.16 10.06
CA SER A 65 7.72 -3.19 10.88
C SER A 65 7.69 -4.56 10.19
N GLU A 66 8.59 -5.44 10.64
CA GLU A 66 8.67 -6.83 10.22
C GLU A 66 7.35 -7.58 10.52
N VAL A 67 6.73 -7.32 11.67
CA VAL A 67 5.40 -7.88 12.02
C VAL A 67 4.33 -7.46 11.00
N VAL A 68 4.32 -6.18 10.57
CA VAL A 68 3.39 -5.72 9.53
C VAL A 68 3.70 -6.41 8.21
N ARG A 69 4.98 -6.57 7.86
CA ARG A 69 5.42 -7.30 6.67
C ARG A 69 4.94 -8.74 6.67
N ASP A 70 5.08 -9.48 7.77
CA ASP A 70 4.66 -10.88 7.87
C ASP A 70 3.14 -11.04 7.73
N VAL A 71 2.38 -10.16 8.40
CA VAL A 71 0.91 -10.15 8.30
C VAL A 71 0.47 -9.83 6.87
N ILE A 72 1.06 -8.82 6.25
CA ILE A 72 0.76 -8.45 4.86
C ILE A 72 1.19 -9.56 3.90
N ALA A 73 2.35 -10.19 4.08
CA ALA A 73 2.80 -11.31 3.26
C ALA A 73 1.84 -12.50 3.36
N ALA A 74 1.33 -12.79 4.56
CA ALA A 74 0.31 -13.83 4.76
C ALA A 74 -1.01 -13.49 4.05
N LEU A 75 -1.44 -12.23 4.11
CA LEU A 75 -2.64 -11.77 3.38
C LEU A 75 -2.40 -11.75 1.86
N ALA A 76 -1.22 -11.32 1.41
CA ALA A 76 -0.87 -11.23 0.00
C ALA A 76 -0.96 -12.60 -0.69
N ARG A 77 -0.49 -13.65 -0.02
CA ARG A 77 -0.61 -15.04 -0.52
C ARG A 77 -2.07 -15.48 -0.76
N SER A 78 -3.01 -14.94 0.01
CA SER A 78 -4.42 -15.33 -0.04
C SER A 78 -5.29 -14.37 -0.85
N PHE A 79 -4.89 -13.10 -0.98
CA PHE A 79 -5.75 -12.03 -1.50
C PHE A 79 -5.12 -11.24 -2.66
N CYS A 80 -3.79 -11.16 -2.77
CA CYS A 80 -3.14 -10.35 -3.81
C CYS A 80 -2.98 -11.09 -5.15
N THR A 81 -3.61 -12.26 -5.28
CA THR A 81 -3.99 -12.88 -6.56
C THR A 81 -5.35 -12.40 -7.09
N LEU A 82 -6.05 -11.51 -6.37
CA LEU A 82 -7.33 -10.96 -6.82
C LEU A 82 -7.07 -9.72 -7.68
N ASP A 83 -7.38 -9.84 -8.97
CA ASP A 83 -7.31 -8.76 -9.94
C ASP A 83 -8.01 -7.48 -9.44
N PRO A 84 -7.40 -6.29 -9.64
CA PRO A 84 -7.94 -5.00 -9.20
C PRO A 84 -9.33 -4.68 -9.78
N GLU A 85 -9.77 -5.35 -10.85
CA GLU A 85 -11.10 -5.20 -11.44
C GLU A 85 -12.25 -5.61 -10.50
N GLN A 86 -12.01 -6.43 -9.48
CA GLN A 86 -13.09 -6.89 -8.59
C GLN A 86 -13.54 -5.85 -7.55
N SER A 87 -12.72 -4.84 -7.25
CA SER A 87 -13.09 -3.81 -6.26
C SER A 87 -13.98 -2.70 -6.81
N ALA A 88 -14.08 -2.55 -8.15
CA ALA A 88 -14.90 -1.52 -8.80
C ALA A 88 -16.37 -1.94 -9.03
N ARG A 89 -16.74 -3.18 -8.64
CA ARG A 89 -18.07 -3.77 -8.86
C ARG A 89 -18.97 -3.88 -7.60
N ARG A 90 -18.62 -3.22 -6.50
CA ARG A 90 -19.43 -3.21 -5.26
C ARG A 90 -19.84 -1.81 -4.85
#